data_AF-A0A1Z4QXC7-F1
#
_entry.id   AF-A0A1Z4QXC7-F1
#
_cell.length_a   1.000
_cell.length_b   1.000
_cell.length_c   1.000
_cell.angle_alpha   90.00
_cell.angle_beta   90.00
_cell.angle_gamma   90.00
#
_symmetry.space_group_name_H-M   'P 1'
#
loop_
_entity.id
_entity.type
_entity.pdbx_description
1 polymer ?
#
loop_
_entity_poly.entity_id
_entity_poly.type
_entity_poly.pdbx_seq_one_letter_code
_entity_poly.pdbx_strand_id
1 'polypeptide(L)' 'MELATSLSNLEPATVMILSVSVIVVAVTAMSIYLSFGPPSKQLADPFDDHED' A
#
# COMPACT_ATOMS: atom_id res chain seq x y z
N MET A 1 -0.76 18.57 20.34
CA MET A 1 -1.98 19.36 20.61
C MET A 1 -2.32 20.23 19.40
N GLU A 2 -1.37 21.03 18.88
CA GLU A 2 -1.59 21.91 17.72
C GLU A 2 -1.95 21.19 16.40
N LEU A 3 -1.32 20.03 16.14
CA LEU A 3 -1.62 19.20 14.96
C LEU A 3 -3.07 18.67 14.95
N ALA A 4 -3.62 18.32 16.11
CA ALA A 4 -4.99 17.81 16.22
C ALA A 4 -6.04 18.91 15.97
N THR A 5 -5.73 20.15 16.36
CA THR A 5 -6.57 21.33 16.11
C THR A 5 -6.48 21.81 14.66
N SER A 6 -5.36 21.56 13.97
CA SER A 6 -5.21 21.76 12.52
C SER A 6 -6.12 20.81 11.73
N LEU A 7 -6.20 19.54 12.13
CA LEU A 7 -7.04 18.53 11.47
C LEU A 7 -8.54 18.84 11.60
N SER A 8 -8.98 19.38 12.74
CA SER A 8 -10.39 19.75 12.95
C SER A 8 -10.85 20.98 12.15
N ASN A 9 -9.92 21.76 11.59
CA ASN A 9 -10.21 22.91 10.73
C ASN A 9 -9.96 22.62 9.24
N LEU A 10 -9.67 21.36 8.87
CA LEU A 10 -9.50 20.98 7.47
C LEU A 10 -10.86 20.96 6.76
N GLU A 11 -10.86 21.48 5.54
CA GLU A 11 -12.02 21.42 4.66
C GLU A 11 -12.34 19.94 4.31
N PRO A 12 -13.62 19.52 4.33
CA PRO A 12 -13.99 18.12 4.16
C PRO A 12 -13.46 17.46 2.88
N ALA A 13 -13.40 18.17 1.75
CA ALA A 13 -12.83 17.63 0.51
C ALA A 13 -11.32 17.38 0.64
N THR A 14 -10.59 18.23 1.37
CA THR A 14 -9.17 18.00 1.67
C THR A 14 -8.97 16.71 2.46
N VAL A 15 -9.79 16.46 3.49
CA VAL A 15 -9.74 15.21 4.27
C VAL A 15 -10.07 14.00 3.40
N MET A 16 -11.07 14.12 2.52
CA MET A 16 -11.45 13.05 1.59
C MET A 16 -10.31 12.71 0.61
N ILE A 17 -9.73 13.73 -0.04
CA ILE A 17 -8.64 13.56 -1.01
C ILE A 17 -7.42 12.92 -0.32
N LEU A 18 -7.06 13.39 0.87
CA LEU A 18 -5.93 12.83 1.61
C LEU A 18 -6.18 11.37 1.98
N SER A 19 -7.40 11.04 2.43
CA SER A 19 -7.78 9.67 2.78
C SER A 19 -7.64 8.72 1.59
N VAL A 20 -8.18 9.11 0.43
CA VAL A 20 -8.05 8.32 -0.80
C VAL A 20 -6.58 8.20 -1.21
N SER A 21 -5.82 9.29 -1.14
CA SER A 21 -4.39 9.30 -1.50
C SER A 21 -3.58 8.35 -0.63
N VAL A 22 -3.81 8.33 0.69
CA VAL A 22 -3.15 7.41 1.62
C VAL A 22 -3.51 5.96 1.30
N ILE A 23 -4.78 5.68 0.98
CA ILE A 23 -5.21 4.32 0.58
C ILE A 23 -4.48 3.89 -0.69
N VAL A 24 -4.38 4.76 -1.70
CA VAL A 24 -3.68 4.44 -2.96
C VAL A 24 -2.21 4.11 -2.68
N VAL A 25 -1.52 4.95 -1.92
CA VAL A 25 -0.11 4.71 -1.56
C VAL A 25 0.05 3.41 -0.77
N ALA A 26 -0.85 3.13 0.18
CA ALA A 26 -0.82 1.90 0.96
C ALA A 26 -1.03 0.66 0.09
N VAL A 27 -2.00 0.69 -0.83
CA VAL A 27 -2.24 -0.41 -1.78
C VAL A 27 -1.03 -0.60 -2.69
N THR A 28 -0.45 0.47 -3.24
CA THR A 28 0.74 0.38 -4.08
C THR A 28 1.92 -0.23 -3.32
N ALA A 29 2.19 0.24 -2.10
CA ALA A 29 3.26 -0.31 -1.27
C ALA A 29 3.01 -1.80 -0.94
N MET A 30 1.77 -2.17 -0.62
CA MET A 30 1.36 -3.56 -0.39
C MET A 30 1.55 -4.42 -1.63
N SER A 31 1.18 -3.95 -2.82
CA SER A 31 1.41 -4.67 -4.07
C SER A 31 2.89 -4.92 -4.31
N ILE A 32 3.75 -3.91 -4.12
CA ILE A 32 5.20 -4.08 -4.24
C ILE A 32 5.72 -5.11 -3.23
N TYR A 33 5.28 -5.03 -1.96
CA TYR A 33 5.69 -5.97 -0.92
C TYR A 33 5.24 -7.41 -1.22
N LEU A 34 4.03 -7.60 -1.76
CA LEU A 34 3.54 -8.93 -2.11
C LEU A 34 4.26 -9.48 -3.35
N SER A 35 4.50 -8.67 -4.37
CA SER A 35 5.13 -9.11 -5.62
C SER A 35 6.63 -9.36 -5.50
N PHE A 36 7.35 -8.58 -4.68
CA PHE A 36 8.82 -8.64 -4.60
C PHE A 36 9.36 -8.90 -3.19
N GLY A 37 8.51 -8.96 -2.17
CA GLY A 37 8.92 -9.19 -0.79
C GLY A 37 8.98 -10.68 -0.40
N PRO A 38 9.14 -10.97 0.90
CA PRO A 38 9.18 -12.34 1.40
C PRO A 38 8.02 -13.25 0.95
N PRO A 39 6.77 -12.76 0.81
CA PRO A 39 5.66 -13.59 0.33
C PRO A 39 5.83 -14.13 -1.10
N SER A 40 6.55 -13.43 -1.98
CA SER A 40 6.69 -13.86 -3.38
C SER A 40 7.46 -15.17 -3.52
N LYS A 41 8.37 -15.45 -2.57
CA LYS A 41 9.16 -16.69 -2.52
C LYS A 41 8.33 -17.94 -2.19
N GLN A 42 7.09 -17.76 -1.75
CA GLN A 42 6.17 -18.87 -1.51
C GLN A 42 5.45 -19.30 -2.80
N LEU A 43 5.51 -18.51 -3.87
CA LEU A 43 5.09 -18.95 -5.19
C LEU A 43 6.24 -19.77 -5.78
N ALA A 44 6.09 -21.09 -5.76
CA ALA A 44 6.98 -21.99 -6.50
C ALA A 44 6.92 -21.63 -7.99
N ASP A 45 8.08 -21.54 -8.63
CA ASP A 45 8.15 -21.31 -10.06
C ASP A 45 7.65 -22.58 -10.78
N PRO A 46 6.54 -22.52 -11.56
CA PRO A 46 6.01 -23.68 -12.26
C PRO A 46 6.93 -24.21 -13.37
N PHE A 47 8.02 -23.50 -13.69
CA PHE A 47 9.00 -23.93 -14.69
C PHE A 47 10.23 -24.60 -14.08
N ASP A 48 10.42 -24.56 -12.76
CA ASP A 48 11.56 -25.17 -12.04
C ASP A 48 11.54 -26.70 -12.14
N ASP A 49 10.35 -27.31 -12.15
CA ASP A 49 10.12 -28.77 -12.27
C ASP A 49 10.23 -29.28 -13.73
N HIS A 50 10.75 -28.47 -14.65
CA HIS A 50 10.84 -28.78 -16.08
C HIS A 50 12.28 -28.72 -16.63
N GLU A 51 13.28 -28.62 -15.75
CA GLU A 51 14.70 -28.58 -16.11
C GLU A 51 15.36 -29.98 -16.29
N ASP A 52 14.55 -31.04 -16.39
CA ASP A 52 14.95 -32.44 -16.61
C ASP A 52 14.79 -32.90 -18.09
#